data_AF-A0A1E4RCE2-F1
#
_entry.id   AF-A0A1E4RCE2-F1
#
_cell.length_a   1.000
_cell.length_b   1.000
_cell.length_c   1.000
_cell.angle_alpha   90.00
_cell.angle_beta   90.00
_cell.angle_gamma   90.00
#
_symmetry.space_group_name_H-M   'P 1'
#
loop_
_entity.id
_entity.type
_entity.pdbx_description
1 polymer ?
#
loop_
_entity_poly.entity_id
_entity_poly.type
_entity_poly.pdbx_seq_one_letter_code
_entity_poly.pdbx_strand_id
1 'polypeptide(L)'
;MSLESPKSIESILEQYTHELKQLEIPSVLTFSEVRSPYISQLKLNRLKNDLPNLLINLNNFKNFKNYDRLRNTIVSLSNEIDEKLYITKYHLKKERKTQLVEVKEEPQQLQEPLLNEEEDLNELRQRLISDNSYSNYTTNDQQNDYHESIQDDLYKDLTSLASSLKNSALSLSNKIIDDTKVLSKTSDNLYQNESLMKVVGVNLNNYLLNKSSGKISIWFLIKVMISIFLLFLIMILLIKILPKM
;
A
#
# COMPACT_ATOMS: atom_id res chain seq x y z
N MET A 1 15.57 -20.34 5.09
CA MET A 1 15.67 -21.62 5.82
C MET A 1 15.41 -22.70 4.80
N SER A 2 16.46 -23.39 4.33
CA SER A 2 16.39 -24.39 3.28
C SER A 2 15.59 -25.61 3.77
N LEU A 3 14.49 -25.93 3.09
CA LEU A 3 13.69 -27.12 3.38
C LEU A 3 14.35 -28.32 2.69
N GLU A 4 15.16 -29.08 3.43
CA GLU A 4 15.93 -30.20 2.88
C GLU A 4 15.24 -31.58 3.03
N SER A 5 14.07 -31.66 3.66
CA SER A 5 13.41 -32.96 3.86
C SER A 5 11.88 -32.90 3.80
N PRO A 6 11.20 -33.88 3.16
CA PRO A 6 9.75 -33.99 3.18
C PRO A 6 9.18 -34.15 4.60
N LYS A 7 9.95 -34.67 5.56
CA LYS A 7 9.57 -34.73 6.98
C LYS A 7 9.56 -33.35 7.64
N SER A 8 10.44 -32.43 7.19
CA SER A 8 10.45 -31.05 7.67
C SER A 8 9.23 -30.28 7.16
N ILE A 9 8.80 -30.56 5.92
CA ILE A 9 7.54 -30.03 5.36
C ILE A 9 6.34 -30.55 6.17
N GLU A 10 6.35 -31.83 6.54
CA GLU A 10 5.29 -32.44 7.37
C GLU A 10 5.22 -31.81 8.76
N SER A 11 6.36 -31.60 9.45
CA SER A 11 6.38 -30.94 10.76
C SER A 11 5.93 -29.47 10.69
N ILE A 12 6.28 -28.77 9.61
CA ILE A 12 5.87 -27.37 9.40
C ILE A 12 4.36 -27.30 9.12
N LEU A 13 3.81 -28.24 8.36
CA LEU A 13 2.37 -28.34 8.14
C LEU A 13 1.62 -28.67 9.43
N GLU A 14 2.13 -29.61 10.22
CA GLU A 14 1.54 -29.95 11.51
C GLU A 14 1.57 -28.75 12.46
N GLN A 15 2.68 -28.02 12.51
CA GLN A 15 2.80 -26.76 13.25
C GLN A 15 1.78 -25.72 12.75
N TYR A 16 1.62 -25.54 11.45
CA TYR A 16 0.63 -24.60 10.91
C TYR A 16 -0.80 -25.01 11.17
N THR A 17 -1.13 -26.31 11.15
CA THR A 17 -2.46 -26.78 11.55
C THR A 17 -2.72 -26.56 13.04
N HIS A 18 -1.68 -26.68 13.88
CA HIS A 18 -1.77 -26.40 15.30
C HIS A 18 -1.93 -24.89 15.56
N GLU A 19 -1.16 -24.06 14.88
CA GLU A 19 -1.29 -22.59 14.94
C GLU A 19 -2.67 -22.13 14.46
N LEU A 20 -3.22 -22.73 13.38
CA LEU A 20 -4.55 -22.40 12.88
C LEU A 20 -5.68 -22.80 13.83
N LYS A 21 -5.49 -23.88 14.62
CA LYS A 21 -6.42 -24.31 15.68
C LYS A 21 -6.31 -23.45 16.94
N GLN A 22 -5.11 -22.96 17.26
CA GLN A 22 -4.87 -22.04 18.38
C GLN A 22 -5.35 -20.62 18.10
N LEU A 23 -5.37 -20.20 16.84
CA LEU A 23 -6.15 -19.04 16.43
C LEU A 23 -7.62 -19.43 16.50
N GLU A 24 -8.25 -19.23 17.66
CA GLU A 24 -9.69 -19.26 17.92
C GLU A 24 -10.44 -18.20 17.08
N ILE A 25 -10.24 -18.23 15.77
CA ILE A 25 -11.02 -17.47 14.80
C ILE A 25 -12.25 -18.33 14.52
N PRO A 26 -13.44 -17.92 14.99
CA PRO A 26 -14.63 -18.71 14.80
C PRO A 26 -14.93 -18.96 13.33
N SER A 27 -15.57 -20.11 13.05
CA SER A 27 -16.16 -20.41 11.74
C SER A 27 -17.34 -19.48 11.48
N VAL A 28 -17.76 -19.38 10.21
CA VAL A 28 -18.90 -18.56 9.72
C VAL A 28 -20.19 -18.69 10.55
N LEU A 29 -20.30 -19.75 11.38
CA LEU A 29 -21.48 -20.08 12.19
C LEU A 29 -21.37 -19.71 13.68
N THR A 30 -20.21 -19.29 14.19
CA THR A 30 -20.03 -19.01 15.63
C THR A 30 -19.60 -17.56 15.87
N PHE A 31 -20.56 -16.63 15.87
CA PHE A 31 -20.28 -15.24 16.20
C PHE A 31 -19.78 -15.10 17.65
N SER A 32 -18.47 -14.94 17.85
CA SER A 32 -17.86 -14.56 19.12
C SER A 32 -16.74 -13.55 18.89
N GLU A 33 -16.56 -12.65 19.87
CA GLU A 33 -15.68 -11.50 19.83
C GLU A 33 -14.22 -11.90 19.59
N VAL A 34 -13.69 -11.54 18.43
CA VAL A 34 -12.29 -11.82 18.06
C VAL A 34 -11.37 -10.94 18.88
N ARG A 35 -10.57 -11.57 19.75
CA ARG A 35 -9.47 -10.92 20.47
C ARG A 35 -8.44 -10.40 19.45
N SER A 36 -8.43 -9.08 19.22
CA SER A 36 -7.53 -8.33 18.32
C SER A 36 -7.55 -8.74 16.82
N PRO A 37 -8.46 -8.18 16.00
CA PRO A 37 -8.61 -8.56 14.59
C PRO A 37 -7.35 -8.31 13.74
N TYR A 38 -6.51 -7.35 14.12
CA TYR A 38 -5.27 -6.99 13.41
C TYR A 38 -4.15 -8.03 13.56
N ILE A 39 -4.01 -8.67 14.72
CA ILE A 39 -2.96 -9.68 14.95
C ILE A 39 -3.29 -10.95 14.17
N SER A 40 -4.58 -11.32 14.14
CA SER A 40 -5.08 -12.43 13.33
C SER A 40 -4.84 -12.20 11.83
N GLN A 41 -5.06 -10.97 11.34
CA GLN A 41 -4.79 -10.62 9.94
C GLN A 41 -3.30 -10.77 9.57
N LEU A 42 -2.39 -10.31 10.43
CA LEU A 42 -0.95 -10.40 10.16
C LEU A 42 -0.46 -11.85 10.12
N LYS A 43 -0.94 -12.69 11.04
CA LYS A 43 -0.60 -14.12 11.05
C LYS A 43 -1.16 -14.86 9.83
N LEU A 44 -2.41 -14.58 9.44
CA LEU A 44 -3.04 -15.16 8.25
C LEU A 44 -2.32 -14.76 6.95
N ASN A 45 -1.88 -13.50 6.85
CA ASN A 45 -1.12 -13.03 5.68
C ASN A 45 0.27 -13.69 5.59
N ARG A 46 0.95 -13.89 6.73
CA ARG A 46 2.21 -14.64 6.77
C ARG A 46 2.00 -16.07 6.28
N LEU A 47 0.97 -16.74 6.79
CA LEU A 47 0.62 -18.10 6.41
C LEU A 47 0.32 -18.21 4.90
N LYS A 48 -0.48 -17.28 4.36
CA LYS A 48 -0.79 -17.20 2.93
C LYS A 48 0.45 -17.06 2.04
N ASN A 49 1.45 -16.32 2.48
CA ASN A 49 2.69 -16.12 1.71
C ASN A 49 3.64 -17.32 1.80
N ASP A 50 3.57 -18.09 2.89
CA ASP A 50 4.42 -19.27 3.11
C ASP A 50 3.88 -20.51 2.38
N LEU A 51 2.55 -20.67 2.26
CA LEU A 51 1.88 -21.79 1.56
C LEU A 51 2.35 -22.05 0.11
N PRO A 52 2.45 -21.05 -0.79
CA PRO A 52 2.89 -21.29 -2.17
C PRO A 52 4.35 -21.76 -2.24
N ASN A 53 5.21 -21.28 -1.34
CA ASN A 53 6.60 -21.72 -1.25
C ASN A 53 6.70 -23.17 -0.78
N LEU A 54 5.84 -23.59 0.15
CA LEU A 54 5.72 -24.99 0.57
C LEU A 54 5.18 -25.89 -0.54
N LEU A 55 4.24 -25.41 -1.35
CA LEU A 55 3.73 -26.17 -2.51
C LEU A 55 4.81 -26.37 -3.57
N ILE A 56 5.57 -25.33 -3.90
CA ILE A 56 6.71 -25.41 -4.84
C ILE A 56 7.76 -26.39 -4.33
N ASN A 57 8.11 -26.32 -3.04
CA ASN A 57 9.07 -27.23 -2.43
C ASN A 57 8.55 -28.67 -2.34
N LEU A 58 7.24 -28.88 -2.11
CA LEU A 58 6.61 -30.20 -2.14
C LEU A 58 6.59 -30.78 -3.56
N ASN A 59 6.41 -29.94 -4.58
CA ASN A 59 6.40 -30.37 -5.99
C ASN A 59 7.75 -30.96 -6.44
N ASN A 60 8.85 -30.55 -5.81
CA ASN A 60 10.18 -31.15 -6.03
C ASN A 60 10.27 -32.59 -5.50
N PHE A 61 9.32 -33.03 -4.65
CA PHE A 61 9.25 -34.37 -4.06
C PHE A 61 8.01 -35.17 -4.53
N LYS A 62 7.65 -35.05 -5.81
CA LYS A 62 6.48 -35.71 -6.43
C LYS A 62 6.44 -37.24 -6.27
N ASN A 63 7.59 -37.89 -6.07
CA ASN A 63 7.70 -39.34 -5.88
C ASN A 63 7.48 -39.81 -4.42
N PHE A 64 7.11 -38.90 -3.51
CA PHE A 64 6.89 -39.25 -2.11
C PHE A 64 5.52 -39.92 -1.90
N LYS A 65 5.49 -41.03 -1.14
CA LYS A 65 4.27 -41.84 -0.91
C LYS A 65 3.10 -41.05 -0.29
N ASN A 66 3.39 -39.97 0.45
CA ASN A 66 2.36 -39.12 1.07
C ASN A 66 2.15 -37.79 0.33
N TYR A 67 2.71 -37.62 -0.88
CA TYR A 67 2.60 -36.38 -1.66
C TYR A 67 1.15 -35.94 -1.85
N ASP A 68 0.26 -36.84 -2.25
CA ASP A 68 -1.15 -36.53 -2.49
C ASP A 68 -1.86 -36.12 -1.19
N ARG A 69 -1.52 -36.77 -0.07
CA ARG A 69 -2.06 -36.40 1.25
C ARG A 69 -1.61 -35.00 1.66
N LEU A 70 -0.31 -34.70 1.56
CA LEU A 70 0.24 -33.39 1.92
C LEU A 70 -0.29 -32.28 0.99
N ARG A 71 -0.41 -32.57 -0.30
CA ARG A 71 -0.99 -31.65 -1.28
C ARG A 71 -2.44 -31.35 -0.96
N ASN A 72 -3.23 -32.36 -0.62
CA ASN A 72 -4.63 -32.17 -0.23
C ASN A 72 -4.76 -31.37 1.07
N THR A 73 -3.87 -31.58 2.05
CA THR A 73 -3.85 -30.76 3.28
C THR A 73 -3.44 -29.32 3.04
N ILE A 74 -2.51 -29.06 2.10
CA ILE A 74 -2.13 -27.69 1.72
C ILE A 74 -3.31 -26.98 1.04
N VAL A 75 -4.03 -27.69 0.16
CA VAL A 75 -5.21 -27.14 -0.52
C VAL A 75 -6.35 -26.87 0.46
N SER A 76 -6.64 -27.79 1.39
CA SER A 76 -7.66 -27.57 2.42
C SER A 76 -7.29 -26.41 3.34
N LEU A 77 -6.02 -26.31 3.74
CA LEU A 77 -5.52 -25.22 4.58
C LEU A 77 -5.58 -23.87 3.84
N SER A 78 -5.28 -23.84 2.55
CA SER A 78 -5.42 -22.62 1.73
C SER A 78 -6.87 -22.13 1.71
N ASN A 79 -7.83 -23.04 1.57
CA ASN A 79 -9.25 -22.70 1.56
C ASN A 79 -9.70 -22.17 2.94
N GLU A 80 -9.29 -22.83 4.03
CA GLU A 80 -9.59 -22.36 5.39
C GLU A 80 -8.97 -20.99 5.71
N ILE A 81 -7.76 -20.72 5.19
CA ILE A 81 -7.10 -19.41 5.33
C ILE A 81 -7.85 -18.33 4.58
N ASP A 82 -8.24 -18.58 3.33
CA ASP A 82 -8.96 -17.59 2.52
C ASP A 82 -10.35 -17.28 3.13
N GLU A 83 -11.04 -18.29 3.69
CA GLU A 83 -12.29 -18.11 4.43
C GLU A 83 -12.09 -17.24 5.69
N LYS A 84 -11.13 -17.58 6.55
CA LYS A 84 -10.83 -16.81 7.78
C LYS A 84 -10.36 -15.38 7.47
N LEU A 85 -9.64 -15.19 6.36
CA LEU A 85 -9.19 -13.88 5.89
C LEU A 85 -10.35 -13.03 5.38
N TYR A 86 -11.34 -13.65 4.71
CA TYR A 86 -12.57 -12.97 4.30
C TYR A 86 -13.37 -12.48 5.51
N ILE A 87 -13.57 -13.34 6.52
CA ILE A 87 -14.27 -13.00 7.76
C ILE A 87 -13.56 -11.85 8.49
N THR A 88 -12.24 -11.93 8.64
CA THR A 88 -11.44 -10.89 9.31
C THR A 88 -11.56 -9.54 8.59
N LYS A 89 -11.50 -9.53 7.26
CA LYS A 89 -11.72 -8.29 6.47
C LYS A 89 -13.12 -7.72 6.64
N TYR A 90 -14.13 -8.58 6.77
CA TYR A 90 -15.50 -8.16 7.01
C TYR A 90 -15.66 -7.49 8.38
N HIS A 91 -15.10 -8.06 9.45
CA HIS A 91 -15.10 -7.46 10.79
C HIS A 91 -14.45 -6.07 10.79
N LEU A 92 -13.29 -5.93 10.14
CA LEU A 92 -12.56 -4.66 10.08
C LEU A 92 -13.35 -3.58 9.32
N LYS A 93 -14.10 -3.97 8.29
CA LYS A 93 -15.00 -3.06 7.56
C LYS A 93 -16.22 -2.64 8.40
N LYS A 94 -16.74 -3.53 9.25
CA LYS A 94 -17.86 -3.24 10.15
C LYS A 94 -17.43 -2.28 11.26
N GLU A 95 -16.30 -2.52 11.91
CA GLU A 95 -15.73 -1.64 12.94
C GLU A 95 -15.46 -0.22 12.40
N ARG A 96 -14.90 -0.09 11.19
CA ARG A 96 -14.70 1.21 10.53
C ARG A 96 -16.00 1.95 10.21
N LYS A 97 -17.13 1.25 10.00
CA LYS A 97 -18.42 1.88 9.73
C LYS A 97 -19.11 2.35 11.01
N THR A 98 -19.02 1.60 12.10
CA THR A 98 -19.61 1.99 13.39
C THR A 98 -18.96 3.26 13.95
N GLN A 99 -17.63 3.40 13.80
CA GLN A 99 -16.91 4.61 14.22
C GLN A 99 -17.28 5.89 13.44
N LEU A 100 -17.84 5.76 12.23
CA LEU A 100 -18.26 6.91 11.41
C LEU A 100 -19.67 7.42 11.72
N VAL A 101 -20.49 6.63 12.43
CA VAL A 101 -21.90 6.98 12.70
C VAL A 101 -22.06 7.70 14.04
N GLU A 102 -21.20 7.43 15.02
CA GLU A 102 -21.30 8.02 16.37
C GLU A 102 -20.85 9.49 16.46
N VAL A 103 -20.23 10.05 15.42
CA VAL A 103 -19.72 11.44 15.40
C VAL A 103 -20.71 12.44 14.78
N LYS A 104 -21.94 12.03 14.43
CA LYS A 104 -22.81 12.82 13.54
C LYS A 104 -23.94 13.64 14.18
N GLU A 105 -24.05 13.73 15.51
CA GLU A 105 -25.11 14.52 16.15
C GLU A 105 -24.56 15.49 17.21
N GLU A 106 -24.11 16.67 16.75
CA GLU A 106 -24.48 17.97 17.33
C GLU A 106 -23.91 19.11 16.44
N PRO A 107 -24.77 19.96 15.82
CA PRO A 107 -24.31 21.13 15.07
C PRO A 107 -24.17 22.32 16.03
N GLN A 108 -22.96 22.59 16.52
CA GLN A 108 -22.64 23.90 17.11
C GLN A 108 -21.89 24.77 16.11
N GLN A 109 -22.36 26.01 16.05
CA GLN A 109 -22.14 26.99 15.00
C GLN A 109 -20.66 27.39 14.85
N LEU A 110 -20.24 27.52 13.60
CA LEU A 110 -19.00 28.15 13.17
C LEU A 110 -18.93 29.59 13.69
N GLN A 111 -18.02 29.85 14.63
CA GLN A 111 -17.34 31.14 14.74
C GLN A 111 -15.86 30.87 14.52
N GLU A 112 -15.31 31.39 13.42
CA GLU A 112 -13.86 31.53 13.25
C GLU A 112 -13.36 32.61 14.21
N PRO A 113 -12.46 32.33 15.16
CA PRO A 113 -11.57 33.37 15.65
C PRO A 113 -10.36 33.40 14.71
N LEU A 114 -10.15 34.55 14.09
CA LEU A 114 -8.85 34.94 13.53
C LEU A 114 -7.81 34.84 14.65
N LEU A 115 -6.98 33.79 14.59
CA LEU A 115 -5.94 33.50 15.57
C LEU A 115 -4.70 34.32 15.21
N ASN A 116 -4.45 35.39 15.99
CA ASN A 116 -3.22 36.18 15.94
C ASN A 116 -2.15 35.44 16.77
N GLU A 117 -1.58 34.36 16.23
CA GLU A 117 -0.67 33.44 16.95
C GLU A 117 0.64 34.08 17.46
N GLU A 118 1.01 35.26 16.96
CA GLU A 118 2.28 35.92 17.31
C GLU A 118 2.21 36.86 18.53
N GLU A 119 1.03 37.37 18.89
CA GLU A 119 0.85 38.20 20.10
C GLU A 119 0.87 37.33 21.38
N ASP A 120 0.22 36.16 21.33
CA ASP A 120 0.01 35.27 22.49
C ASP A 120 1.33 34.72 23.07
N LEU A 121 2.29 34.36 22.20
CA LEU A 121 3.60 33.85 22.64
C LEU A 121 4.51 34.93 23.24
N ASN A 122 4.39 36.17 22.75
CA ASN A 122 5.18 37.29 23.26
C ASN A 122 4.65 37.75 24.63
N GLU A 123 3.33 37.74 24.84
CA GLU A 123 2.72 38.00 26.13
C GLU A 123 3.07 36.92 27.18
N LEU A 124 3.06 35.63 26.79
CA LEU A 124 3.49 34.53 27.65
C LEU A 124 4.94 34.69 28.11
N ARG A 125 5.82 35.06 27.17
CA ARG A 125 7.24 35.30 27.44
C ARG A 125 7.46 36.50 28.34
N GLN A 126 6.67 37.56 28.17
CA GLN A 126 6.76 38.78 28.96
C GLN A 126 6.28 38.54 30.40
N ARG A 127 5.24 37.71 30.60
CA ARG A 127 4.82 37.23 31.93
C ARG A 127 5.89 36.37 32.61
N LEU A 128 6.48 35.40 31.91
CA LEU A 128 7.57 34.56 32.45
C LEU A 128 8.81 35.37 32.85
N ILE A 129 9.09 36.47 32.15
CA ILE A 129 10.19 37.38 32.48
C ILE A 129 9.83 38.31 33.65
N SER A 130 8.56 38.73 33.76
CA SER A 130 8.09 39.55 34.88
C SER A 130 8.10 38.80 36.22
N ASP A 131 7.98 37.47 36.17
CA ASP A 131 7.96 36.56 37.33
C ASP A 131 9.24 36.60 38.19
N ASN A 132 10.35 37.12 37.66
CA ASN A 132 11.61 37.28 38.39
C ASN A 132 11.65 38.52 39.32
N SER A 133 10.55 39.28 39.44
CA SER A 133 10.51 40.55 40.20
C SER A 133 9.80 40.47 41.56
N TYR A 134 9.35 39.29 42.01
CA TYR A 134 8.34 39.19 43.07
C TYR A 134 8.80 38.67 44.44
N SER A 135 10.03 38.99 44.86
CA SER A 135 10.49 38.69 46.23
C SER A 135 9.81 39.52 47.35
N ASN A 136 8.67 40.19 47.09
CA ASN A 136 8.07 41.20 47.98
C ASN A 136 6.58 41.00 48.28
N TYR A 137 6.08 39.77 48.36
CA TYR A 137 4.75 39.50 48.93
C TYR A 137 4.86 39.45 50.46
N THR A 138 4.16 40.35 51.15
CA THR A 138 4.31 40.56 52.61
C THR A 138 3.22 39.87 53.44
N THR A 139 2.19 39.27 52.82
CA THR A 139 1.09 38.58 53.51
C THR A 139 0.69 37.27 52.81
N ASN A 140 0.36 36.23 53.59
CA ASN A 140 -0.02 34.90 53.09
C ASN A 140 -1.28 34.93 52.21
N ASP A 141 -2.22 35.83 52.47
CA ASP A 141 -3.45 35.95 51.68
C ASP A 141 -3.16 36.46 50.25
N GLN A 142 -2.25 37.42 50.09
CA GLN A 142 -1.82 37.90 48.76
C GLN A 142 -1.09 36.82 47.97
N GLN A 143 -0.37 35.93 48.66
CA GLN A 143 0.29 34.79 48.03
C GLN A 143 -0.73 33.73 47.60
N ASN A 144 -1.81 33.54 48.36
CA ASN A 144 -2.86 32.59 48.03
C ASN A 144 -3.69 33.05 46.82
N ASP A 145 -4.09 34.33 46.78
CA ASP A 145 -4.79 34.93 45.63
C ASP A 145 -3.92 34.87 44.35
N TYR A 146 -2.61 35.07 44.49
CA TYR A 146 -1.67 34.93 43.38
C TYR A 146 -1.60 33.47 42.87
N HIS A 147 -1.49 32.49 43.77
CA HIS A 147 -1.48 31.07 43.38
C HIS A 147 -2.80 30.60 42.76
N GLU A 148 -3.93 31.15 43.17
CA GLU A 148 -5.24 30.87 42.58
C GLU A 148 -5.35 31.47 41.17
N SER A 149 -4.90 32.71 40.97
CA SER A 149 -4.88 33.35 39.64
C SER A 149 -3.98 32.62 38.63
N ILE A 150 -2.83 32.11 39.07
CA ILE A 150 -1.93 31.30 38.22
C ILE A 150 -2.55 29.95 37.89
N GLN A 151 -3.24 29.32 38.84
CA GLN A 151 -3.90 28.05 38.57
C GLN A 151 -5.03 28.22 37.56
N ASP A 152 -5.84 29.27 37.69
CA ASP A 152 -6.90 29.57 36.73
C ASP A 152 -6.35 29.86 35.33
N ASP A 153 -5.26 30.62 35.23
CA ASP A 153 -4.57 30.88 33.96
C ASP A 153 -4.01 29.58 33.36
N LEU A 154 -3.38 28.72 34.16
CA LEU A 154 -2.89 27.41 33.72
C LEU A 154 -4.03 26.49 33.24
N TYR A 155 -5.17 26.47 33.92
CA TYR A 155 -6.33 25.68 33.49
C TYR A 155 -6.89 26.20 32.17
N LYS A 156 -6.93 27.51 31.98
CA LYS A 156 -7.38 28.14 30.74
C LYS A 156 -6.43 27.82 29.58
N ASP A 157 -5.12 27.90 29.82
CA ASP A 157 -4.09 27.56 28.83
C ASP A 157 -4.09 26.07 28.47
N LEU A 158 -4.24 25.19 29.46
CA LEU A 158 -4.36 23.74 29.22
C LEU A 158 -5.61 23.41 28.41
N THR A 159 -6.72 24.09 28.67
CA THR A 159 -7.97 23.91 27.93
C THR A 159 -7.84 24.43 26.49
N SER A 160 -7.17 25.57 26.31
CA SER A 160 -6.83 26.12 25.00
C SER A 160 -5.92 25.18 24.23
N LEU A 161 -4.84 24.69 24.85
CA LEU A 161 -3.91 23.73 24.26
C LEU A 161 -4.61 22.42 23.88
N ALA A 162 -5.45 21.87 24.75
CA ALA A 162 -6.19 20.64 24.46
C ALA A 162 -7.16 20.83 23.29
N SER A 163 -7.80 21.99 23.20
CA SER A 163 -8.68 22.36 22.09
C SER A 163 -7.89 22.50 20.79
N SER A 164 -6.74 23.18 20.81
CA SER A 164 -5.83 23.29 19.68
C SER A 164 -5.32 21.93 19.23
N LEU A 165 -4.90 21.07 20.16
CA LEU A 165 -4.45 19.71 19.86
C LEU A 165 -5.56 18.86 19.24
N LYS A 166 -6.79 18.97 19.76
CA LYS A 166 -7.98 18.32 19.19
C LYS A 166 -8.21 18.80 17.75
N ASN A 167 -8.16 20.11 17.51
CA ASN A 167 -8.35 20.69 16.19
C ASN A 167 -7.24 20.26 15.21
N SER A 168 -5.98 20.25 15.65
CA SER A 168 -4.85 19.73 14.88
C SER A 168 -5.01 18.24 14.56
N ALA A 169 -5.48 17.42 15.51
CA ALA A 169 -5.72 16.00 15.31
C ALA A 169 -6.86 15.75 14.30
N LEU A 170 -7.95 16.52 14.38
CA LEU A 170 -9.05 16.45 13.41
C LEU A 170 -8.59 16.89 12.01
N SER A 171 -7.83 17.98 11.92
CA SER A 171 -7.23 18.44 10.67
C SER A 171 -6.30 17.39 10.06
N LEU A 172 -5.43 16.79 10.88
CA LEU A 172 -4.54 15.70 10.46
C LEU A 172 -5.34 14.48 9.97
N SER A 173 -6.39 14.09 10.69
CA SER A 173 -7.27 12.98 10.29
C SER A 173 -7.91 13.23 8.92
N ASN A 174 -8.48 14.43 8.71
CA ASN A 174 -9.06 14.82 7.44
C ASN A 174 -8.01 14.82 6.32
N LYS A 175 -6.81 15.34 6.60
CA LYS A 175 -5.71 15.34 5.64
C LYS A 175 -5.24 13.93 5.27
N ILE A 176 -5.16 13.01 6.24
CA ILE A 176 -4.85 11.60 5.98
C ILE A 176 -5.92 10.98 5.06
N ILE A 177 -7.21 11.26 5.32
CA ILE A 177 -8.30 10.76 4.47
C ILE A 177 -8.14 11.28 3.04
N ASP A 178 -7.82 12.55 2.84
CA ASP A 178 -7.61 13.11 1.51
C ASP A 178 -6.35 12.55 0.84
N ASP A 179 -5.25 12.42 1.57
CA ASP A 179 -4.02 11.80 1.08
C ASP A 179 -4.28 10.34 0.65
N THR A 180 -5.15 9.59 1.34
CA THR A 180 -5.52 8.23 0.91
C THR A 180 -6.32 8.21 -0.41
N LYS A 181 -7.18 9.22 -0.66
CA LYS A 181 -7.89 9.36 -1.95
C LYS A 181 -6.93 9.73 -3.07
N VAL A 182 -5.94 10.56 -2.80
CA VAL A 182 -4.89 10.91 -3.77
C VAL A 182 -4.03 9.68 -4.07
N LEU A 183 -3.70 8.88 -3.06
CA LEU A 183 -2.96 7.63 -3.24
C LEU A 183 -3.73 6.63 -4.10
N SER A 184 -5.05 6.48 -3.87
CA SER A 184 -5.87 5.58 -4.69
C SER A 184 -5.93 6.05 -6.14
N LYS A 185 -6.15 7.35 -6.38
CA LYS A 185 -6.09 7.92 -7.74
C LYS A 185 -4.72 7.73 -8.39
N THR A 186 -3.64 7.93 -7.65
CA THR A 186 -2.29 7.70 -8.15
C THR A 186 -2.07 6.24 -8.51
N SER A 187 -2.55 5.31 -7.68
CA SER A 187 -2.50 3.87 -7.99
C SER A 187 -3.26 3.54 -9.26
N ASP A 188 -4.46 4.07 -9.44
CA ASP A 188 -5.26 3.85 -10.64
C ASP A 188 -4.55 4.39 -11.90
N ASN A 189 -3.95 5.58 -11.81
CA ASN A 189 -3.15 6.16 -12.88
C ASN A 189 -1.88 5.34 -13.18
N LEU A 190 -1.22 4.78 -12.15
CA LEU A 190 -0.08 3.88 -12.32
C LEU A 190 -0.49 2.61 -13.07
N TYR A 191 -1.61 1.98 -12.71
CA TYR A 191 -2.12 0.82 -13.43
C TYR A 191 -2.48 1.14 -14.89
N GLN A 192 -3.10 2.30 -15.15
CA GLN A 192 -3.37 2.74 -16.51
C GLN A 192 -2.07 2.96 -17.29
N ASN A 193 -1.08 3.65 -16.71
CA ASN A 193 0.22 3.85 -17.35
C ASN A 193 0.97 2.54 -17.59
N GLU A 194 0.95 1.61 -16.63
CA GLU A 194 1.53 0.28 -16.81
C GLU A 194 0.89 -0.44 -18.01
N SER A 195 -0.45 -0.39 -18.11
CA SER A 195 -1.17 -0.99 -19.23
C SER A 195 -0.80 -0.36 -20.58
N LEU A 196 -0.70 0.97 -20.65
CA LEU A 196 -0.28 1.69 -21.85
C LEU A 196 1.16 1.36 -22.21
N MET A 197 2.06 1.34 -21.22
CA MET A 197 3.48 1.02 -21.41
C MET A 197 3.65 -0.44 -21.88
N LYS A 198 2.84 -1.37 -21.38
CA LYS A 198 2.81 -2.76 -21.86
C LYS A 198 2.32 -2.86 -23.30
N VAL A 199 1.26 -2.13 -23.67
CA VAL A 199 0.76 -2.07 -25.05
C VAL A 199 1.82 -1.46 -25.98
N VAL A 200 2.44 -0.35 -25.58
CA VAL A 200 3.54 0.27 -26.31
C VAL A 200 4.71 -0.69 -26.44
N GLY A 201 5.08 -1.39 -25.37
CA GLY A 201 6.14 -2.40 -25.39
C GLY A 201 5.84 -3.57 -26.34
N VAL A 202 4.60 -4.08 -26.35
CA VAL A 202 4.16 -5.11 -27.29
C VAL A 202 4.16 -4.58 -28.73
N ASN A 203 3.70 -3.35 -28.96
CA ASN A 203 3.67 -2.72 -30.27
C ASN A 203 5.08 -2.44 -30.80
N LEU A 204 6.00 -1.96 -29.96
CA LEU A 204 7.41 -1.79 -30.31
C LEU A 204 8.07 -3.13 -30.56
N ASN A 205 7.84 -4.14 -29.72
CA ASN A 205 8.37 -5.47 -29.93
C ASN A 205 7.85 -6.08 -31.23
N ASN A 206 6.56 -5.96 -31.53
CA ASN A 206 5.97 -6.37 -32.80
C ASN A 206 6.53 -5.57 -33.98
N TYR A 207 6.76 -4.27 -33.82
CA TYR A 207 7.39 -3.45 -34.86
C TYR A 207 8.85 -3.83 -35.09
N LEU A 208 9.59 -4.12 -34.02
CA LEU A 208 10.96 -4.60 -34.11
C LEU A 208 11.02 -5.99 -34.74
N LEU A 209 10.14 -6.90 -34.36
CA LEU A 209 10.07 -8.25 -34.93
C LEU A 209 9.62 -8.23 -36.39
N ASN A 210 8.60 -7.42 -36.73
CA ASN A 210 7.96 -7.45 -38.05
C ASN A 210 8.54 -6.46 -39.06
N LYS A 211 9.13 -5.34 -38.61
CA LYS A 211 9.62 -4.26 -39.50
C LYS A 211 11.09 -3.93 -39.33
N SER A 212 11.66 -4.14 -38.14
CA SER A 212 13.10 -3.98 -37.86
C SER A 212 13.80 -5.31 -37.60
N SER A 213 13.30 -6.42 -38.15
CA SER A 213 14.17 -7.56 -38.37
C SER A 213 15.17 -7.09 -39.42
N GLY A 214 16.40 -6.79 -39.00
CA GLY A 214 17.53 -6.35 -39.84
C GLY A 214 17.98 -7.37 -40.89
N LYS A 215 17.07 -8.23 -41.34
CA LYS A 215 17.19 -9.03 -42.53
C LYS A 215 16.53 -8.20 -43.62
N ILE A 216 17.34 -7.54 -44.46
CA ILE A 216 16.87 -7.17 -45.81
C ILE A 216 16.05 -8.37 -46.30
N SER A 217 14.75 -8.17 -46.55
CA SER A 217 13.90 -9.28 -46.94
C SER A 217 14.54 -9.95 -48.15
N ILE A 218 14.63 -11.28 -48.18
CA ILE A 218 15.24 -12.00 -49.31
C ILE A 218 14.59 -11.57 -50.65
N TRP A 219 13.32 -11.17 -50.57
CA TRP A 219 12.53 -10.58 -51.65
C TRP A 219 12.94 -9.16 -52.07
N PHE A 220 13.48 -8.36 -51.16
CA PHE A 220 14.10 -7.08 -51.52
C PHE A 220 15.42 -7.32 -52.26
N LEU A 221 16.24 -8.25 -51.77
CA LEU A 221 17.52 -8.61 -52.39
C LEU A 221 17.32 -9.19 -53.81
N ILE A 222 16.32 -10.06 -54.01
CA ILE A 222 16.00 -10.60 -55.35
C ILE A 222 15.57 -9.51 -56.34
N LYS A 223 14.79 -8.52 -55.89
CA LYS A 223 14.34 -7.40 -56.73
C LYS A 223 15.50 -6.51 -57.15
N VAL A 224 16.41 -6.20 -56.21
CA VAL A 224 17.62 -5.43 -56.50
C VAL A 224 18.52 -6.17 -57.50
N MET A 225 18.70 -7.48 -57.34
CA MET A 225 19.45 -8.31 -58.29
C MET A 225 18.85 -8.30 -59.70
N ILE A 226 17.53 -8.46 -59.82
CA ILE A 226 16.83 -8.38 -61.11
C ILE A 226 17.00 -6.98 -61.74
N SER A 227 16.91 -5.91 -60.94
CA SER A 227 17.08 -4.54 -61.43
C SER A 227 18.49 -4.29 -61.99
N ILE A 228 19.53 -4.80 -61.32
CA ILE A 228 20.92 -4.69 -61.78
C ILE A 228 21.10 -5.46 -63.09
N PHE A 229 20.53 -6.66 -63.19
CA PHE A 229 20.61 -7.47 -64.41
C PHE A 229 19.92 -6.78 -65.60
N LEU A 230 18.76 -6.17 -65.37
CA LEU A 230 18.03 -5.44 -66.40
C LEU A 230 18.81 -4.22 -66.92
N LEU A 231 19.46 -3.49 -66.01
CA LEU A 231 20.29 -2.33 -66.34
C LEU A 231 21.51 -2.74 -67.17
N PHE A 232 22.11 -3.89 -66.85
CA PHE A 232 23.20 -4.47 -67.63
C PHE A 232 22.75 -4.87 -69.04
N LEU A 233 21.55 -5.45 -69.17
CA LEU A 233 20.97 -5.83 -70.46
C LEU A 233 20.70 -4.59 -71.34
N ILE A 234 20.17 -3.51 -70.75
CA ILE A 234 20.01 -2.21 -71.42
C ILE A 234 21.35 -1.66 -71.89
N MET A 235 22.40 -1.73 -71.06
CA MET A 235 23.74 -1.26 -71.41
C MET A 235 24.32 -2.03 -72.61
N ILE A 236 24.16 -3.36 -72.64
CA ILE A 236 24.59 -4.20 -73.76
C ILE A 236 23.79 -3.89 -75.03
N LEU A 237 22.48 -3.66 -74.90
CA LEU A 237 21.62 -3.30 -76.02
C LEU A 237 22.04 -1.95 -76.61
N LEU A 238 22.34 -0.96 -75.75
CA LEU A 238 22.92 0.32 -76.16
C LEU A 238 24.25 0.16 -76.88
N ILE A 239 25.18 -0.65 -76.34
CA ILE A 239 26.48 -0.93 -76.99
C ILE A 239 26.32 -1.58 -78.36
N LYS A 240 25.28 -2.41 -78.57
CA LYS A 240 25.06 -3.12 -79.83
C LYS A 240 24.28 -2.30 -80.85
N ILE A 241 23.42 -1.39 -80.40
CA ILE A 241 22.62 -0.52 -81.26
C ILE A 241 23.41 0.71 -81.73
N LEU A 242 24.28 1.28 -80.88
CA LEU A 242 25.12 2.44 -81.21
C LEU A 242 26.07 2.24 -82.41
N PRO A 243 26.77 1.11 -82.60
CA PRO A 243 27.62 0.91 -83.78
C PRO A 243 26.83 0.66 -85.07
N LYS A 244 25.49 0.63 -85.00
CA LYS A 244 24.57 0.44 -86.14
C LYS A 244 23.81 1.71 -86.53
N MET A 245 24.02 2.83 -85.84
CA MET A 245 23.62 4.16 -86.30
C MET A 245 24.82 4.93 -86.84
#